data_AF-A0A7H0VIK7-F1
#
_entry.id   AF-A0A7H0VIK7-F1
#
_cell.length_a   1.000
_cell.length_b   1.000
_cell.length_c   1.000
_cell.angle_alpha   90.00
_cell.angle_beta   90.00
_cell.angle_gamma   90.00
#
_symmetry.space_group_name_H-M   'P 1'
#
loop_
_entity.id
_entity.type
_entity.pdbx_description
1 polymer ?
#
loop_
_entity_poly.entity_id
_entity_poly.type
_entity_poly.pdbx_seq_one_letter_code
_entity_poly.pdbx_strand_id
1 'polypeptide(L)' 'MLKFIKHNMETIDGVSIYPILSFLIFFSIFILAIIYVIRKDRKSIEEISLLPLNDNANPHEKTK' A
#
# COMPACT_ATOMS: atom_id res chain seq x y z
N MET A 1 29.34 11.21 15.81
CA MET A 1 29.09 11.60 14.40
C MET A 1 27.85 12.49 14.23
N LEU A 2 26.73 12.24 14.93
CA LEU A 2 25.55 13.14 14.92
C LEU A 2 25.83 14.61 15.26
N LYS A 3 26.88 14.88 16.05
CA LYS A 3 27.24 16.22 16.54
C LYS A 3 27.52 17.22 15.42
N PHE A 4 28.08 16.78 14.28
CA PHE A 4 28.36 17.64 13.14
C PHE A 4 27.09 17.98 12.34
N ILE A 5 26.18 17.02 12.18
CA ILE A 5 24.93 17.22 11.44
C ILE A 5 23.98 18.12 12.23
N LYS A 6 23.85 17.89 13.55
CA LYS A 6 22.95 18.66 14.41
C LYS A 6 23.34 20.13 14.51
N HIS A 7 24.64 20.43 14.59
CA HIS A 7 25.13 21.81 14.67
C HIS A 7 24.86 22.61 13.39
N ASN A 8 25.09 22.01 12.21
CA ASN A 8 24.77 22.63 10.93
C ASN A 8 23.26 22.81 10.74
N MET A 9 22.45 21.85 11.17
CA MET A 9 20.99 21.92 11.06
C MET A 9 20.39 22.95 12.05
N GLU A 10 20.85 23.00 13.31
CA GLU A 10 20.38 23.99 14.31
C GLU A 10 20.69 25.44 13.92
N THR A 11 21.69 25.67 13.07
CA THR A 11 22.04 27.01 12.59
C THR A 11 21.06 27.49 11.50
N ILE A 12 20.30 26.57 10.89
CA ILE A 12 19.30 26.89 9.88
C ILE A 12 17.97 27.12 10.58
N ASP A 13 17.59 28.39 10.69
CA ASP A 13 16.31 28.77 11.27
C ASP A 13 15.15 28.13 10.50
N GLY A 14 14.22 27.50 11.22
CA GLY A 14 13.07 26.80 10.63
C GLY A 14 13.36 25.40 10.04
N VAL A 15 14.56 24.82 10.21
CA VAL A 15 14.87 23.47 9.71
C VAL A 15 13.93 22.37 10.23
N SER A 16 13.32 22.58 11.39
CA SER A 16 12.43 21.64 12.06
C SER A 16 11.11 21.38 11.30
N ILE A 17 10.73 22.25 10.34
CA ILE A 17 9.52 22.06 9.54
C ILE A 17 9.66 20.98 8.47
N TYR A 18 10.87 20.80 7.93
CA TYR A 18 11.10 19.88 6.80
C TYR A 18 10.78 18.41 7.13
N PRO A 19 11.17 17.86 8.31
CA PRO A 19 10.77 16.51 8.70
C PRO A 19 9.25 16.34 8.79
N ILE A 20 8.55 17.32 9.36
CA ILE A 20 7.09 17.28 9.53
C ILE A 20 6.39 17.34 8.17
N LEU A 21 6.87 18.20 7.28
CA LEU A 21 6.32 18.36 5.93
C LEU A 21 6.56 17.12 5.07
N SER A 22 7.77 16.55 5.10
CA SER A 22 8.07 15.27 4.44
C SER A 22 7.17 14.15 4.96
N PHE A 23 6.97 14.07 6.28
CA PHE A 23 6.09 13.09 6.88
C PHE A 23 4.64 13.27 6.40
N LEU A 24 4.12 14.50 6.40
CA LEU A 24 2.78 14.80 5.93
C LEU A 24 2.56 14.44 4.45
N ILE A 25 3.50 14.79 3.58
CA ILE A 25 3.40 14.48 2.14
C ILE A 25 3.46 12.96 1.92
N PHE A 26 4.42 12.27 2.54
CA PHE A 26 4.54 10.82 2.46
C PHE A 26 3.30 10.11 3.02
N PHE A 27 2.82 10.54 4.19
CA PHE A 27 1.65 9.97 4.83
C PHE A 27 0.37 10.22 4.04
N SER A 28 0.25 11.38 3.39
CA SER A 28 -0.89 11.69 2.50
C SER A 28 -0.99 10.72 1.33
N ILE A 29 0.14 10.28 0.76
CA ILE A 29 0.15 9.25 -0.29
C ILE A 29 -0.43 7.93 0.25
N PHE A 30 -0.10 7.55 1.49
CA PHE A 30 -0.70 6.37 2.13
C PHE A 30 -2.21 6.52 2.33
N ILE A 31 -2.68 7.68 2.81
CA ILE A 31 -4.12 7.95 2.95
C ILE A 31 -4.83 7.80 1.61
N LEU A 32 -4.27 8.37 0.54
CA LEU A 32 -4.84 8.27 -0.80
C LEU A 32 -4.90 6.82 -1.30
N ALA A 33 -3.84 6.04 -1.07
CA ALA A 33 -3.81 4.62 -1.41
C ALA A 33 -4.87 3.82 -0.65
N ILE A 34 -5.05 4.06 0.66
CA ILE A 34 -6.08 3.43 1.48
C ILE A 34 -7.48 3.78 0.94
N ILE A 35 -7.73 5.06 0.64
CA ILE A 35 -8.99 5.51 0.04
C ILE A 35 -9.21 4.81 -1.31
N TYR A 36 -8.19 4.71 -2.16
CA TYR A 36 -8.28 4.04 -3.45
C TYR A 36 -8.67 2.56 -3.32
N VAL A 37 -8.05 1.83 -2.38
CA VAL A 37 -8.34 0.41 -2.14
C VAL A 37 -9.75 0.22 -1.59
N ILE A 38 -10.20 1.05 -0.64
CA ILE A 38 -11.54 0.94 -0.07
C ILE A 38 -12.62 1.28 -1.10
N ARG A 39 -12.35 2.26 -1.98
CA ARG A 39 -13.26 2.63 -3.08
C ARG A 39 -13.25 1.65 -4.23
N LYS A 40 -12.27 0.74 -4.31
CA LYS A 40 -12.21 -0.26 -5.37
C LYS A 40 -13.37 -1.24 -5.18
N ASP A 41 -14.32 -1.18 -6.09
CA ASP A 41 -15.55 -1.97 -6.06
C ASP A 41 -15.29 -3.48 -6.00
N ARG A 42 -15.95 -4.14 -5.04
CA ARG A 42 -15.96 -5.60 -4.86
C ARG A 42 -16.88 -6.32 -5.85
N LYS A 43 -17.48 -5.62 -6.81
CA LYS A 43 -18.51 -6.16 -7.71
C LYS A 43 -17.99 -7.25 -8.64
N SER A 44 -16.72 -7.19 -9.07
CA SER A 44 -16.07 -8.29 -9.80
C SER A 44 -15.68 -9.47 -8.90
N ILE A 45 -15.54 -9.27 -7.58
CA ILE A 45 -15.19 -10.36 -6.65
C ILE A 45 -16.37 -11.33 -6.51
N GLU A 46 -17.61 -10.82 -6.51
CA GLU A 46 -18.81 -11.63 -6.36
C GLU A 46 -19.04 -12.55 -7.56
N GLU A 47 -18.89 -12.04 -8.78
CA GLU A 47 -19.01 -12.84 -10.01
C GLU A 47 -17.91 -13.92 -10.11
N ILE A 48 -16.67 -13.59 -9.72
CA ILE A 48 -15.55 -14.54 -9.70
C ILE A 48 -15.70 -15.56 -8.55
N SER A 49 -16.31 -15.18 -7.43
CA SER A 49 -16.57 -16.10 -6.31
C SER A 49 -17.65 -17.14 -6.61
N LEU A 50 -18.52 -16.85 -7.58
CA LEU A 50 -19.55 -17.75 -8.08
C LEU A 50 -19.04 -18.66 -9.21
N LEU A 51 -17.84 -18.40 -9.74
CA LEU A 51 -17.20 -19.35 -10.64
C LEU A 51 -16.76 -20.57 -9.83
N PRO A 52 -17.20 -21.78 -10.20
CA PRO A 52 -16.74 -22.99 -9.53
C PRO A 52 -15.21 -23.03 -9.64
N LEU A 53 -14.53 -23.15 -8.50
CA LEU A 53 -13.11 -23.48 -8.47
C LEU A 53 -12.96 -24.78 -9.27
N ASN A 54 -12.32 -24.70 -10.44
CA ASN A 54 -12.15 -25.85 -11.30
C ASN A 54 -11.09 -26.79 -10.70
N ASP A 55 -11.42 -27.43 -9.58
CA ASP A 55 -10.62 -28.46 -8.91
C ASP A 55 -10.77 -29.83 -9.57
N ASN A 56 -11.50 -29.92 -10.70
CA ASN A 56 -11.72 -31.17 -11.43
C ASN A 56 -10.78 -31.35 -12.63
N ALA A 57 -9.57 -30.80 -12.59
CA ALA A 57 -8.49 -31.22 -13.47
C ALA A 57 -7.84 -32.52 -12.94
N ASN A 58 -8.63 -33.58 -12.77
CA ASN A 58 -8.10 -34.93 -12.61
C ASN A 58 -8.09 -35.62 -13.99
N PRO A 59 -6.92 -35.83 -14.63
CA PRO A 59 -6.84 -36.41 -15.98
C PRO A 59 -7.16 -37.92 -16.05
N HIS A 60 -7.64 -38.56 -14.98
CA HIS A 60 -7.71 -40.01 -14.87
C HIS A 60 -9.08 -40.51 -14.37
N GLU A 61 -10.16 -40.24 -15.11
CA GLU A 61 -11.39 -41.01 -14.95
C GLU A 61 -12.19 -41.13 -16.26
N LYS A 62 -11.66 -41.94 -17.17
CA LYS A 62 -12.44 -42.61 -18.22
C LYS A 62 -12.10 -44.09 -18.14
N THR A 63 -12.71 -44.78 -17.17
CA THR A 63 -12.74 -46.25 -17.14
C THR A 63 -14.19 -46.69 -17.01
N LYS A 64 -14.90 -46.71 -18.15
CA LYS A 64 -15.76 -47.82 -18.56
C LYS A 64 -16.24 -47.62 -19.99
#